data_AF-A0A527D1X6-F1
#
_entry.id   AF-A0A527D1X6-F1
#
_cell.length_a   1.000
_cell.length_b   1.000
_cell.length_c   1.000
_cell.angle_alpha   90.00
_cell.angle_beta   90.00
_cell.angle_gamma   90.00
#
_symmetry.space_group_name_H-M   'P 1'
#
loop_
_entity.id
_entity.type
_entity.pdbx_description
1 polymer ?
#
loop_
_entity_poly.entity_id
_entity_poly.type
_entity_poly.pdbx_seq_one_letter_code
_entity_poly.pdbx_strand_id
1 'polypeptide(L)' 'MDISYHKNFSSQLGRDMEYKRYGHAGRPVVVFPTSQGRFYQFEDSGGVGALAEFIDTGRIQL' A
#
# COMPACT_ATOMS: atom_id res chain seq x y z
N MET A 1 9.83 1.34 -9.63
CA MET A 1 8.68 1.40 -8.71
C MET A 1 8.24 2.83 -8.44
N ASP A 2 7.00 3.16 -8.84
CA ASP A 2 6.29 4.40 -8.49
C ASP A 2 5.65 4.24 -7.11
N ILE A 3 5.85 5.19 -6.20
CA ILE A 3 5.33 5.15 -4.82
C ILE A 3 4.72 6.50 -4.47
N SER A 4 3.50 6.48 -3.95
CA SER A 4 2.84 7.68 -3.42
C SER A 4 2.29 7.44 -2.02
N TYR A 5 2.46 8.42 -1.14
CA TYR A 5 1.91 8.43 0.21
C TYR A 5 0.65 9.29 0.26
N HIS A 6 -0.35 8.79 0.98
CA HIS A 6 -1.65 9.43 1.13
C HIS A 6 -2.05 9.45 2.59
N LYS A 7 -2.59 10.58 3.04
CA LYS A 7 -3.14 10.76 4.39
C LYS A 7 -4.46 11.51 4.29
N ASN A 8 -5.52 10.91 4.81
CA ASN A 8 -6.87 11.49 4.79
C ASN A 8 -7.57 11.26 6.13
N PHE A 9 -8.31 12.25 6.62
CA PHE A 9 -9.11 12.11 7.84
C PHE A 9 -10.35 11.24 7.57
N SER A 10 -10.57 10.21 8.41
CA SER A 10 -11.78 9.38 8.37
C SER A 10 -12.75 9.84 9.46
N SER A 11 -13.87 10.44 9.05
CA SER A 11 -14.93 10.81 9.98
C SER A 11 -15.56 9.61 10.67
N GLN A 12 -15.62 8.46 10.00
CA GLN A 12 -16.17 7.21 10.56
C GLN A 12 -15.26 6.61 11.65
N LEU A 13 -13.95 6.83 11.55
CA LEU A 13 -12.97 6.31 12.53
C LEU A 13 -12.47 7.38 13.50
N GLY A 14 -12.87 8.64 13.31
CA GLY A 14 -12.45 9.78 14.14
C GLY A 14 -10.94 10.02 14.15
N ARG A 15 -10.22 9.66 13.08
CA ARG A 15 -8.76 9.80 13.01
C ARG A 15 -8.23 9.93 11.58
N ASP A 16 -7.00 10.42 11.47
CA ASP A 16 -6.24 10.35 10.22
C ASP A 16 -5.91 8.91 9.85
N MET A 17 -6.15 8.57 8.58
CA MET A 17 -5.81 7.30 7.98
C MET A 17 -4.73 7.50 6.92
N GLU A 18 -3.71 6.66 6.97
CA GLU A 18 -2.53 6.73 6.12
C GLU A 18 -2.40 5.46 5.28
N TYR A 19 -1.97 5.59 4.04
CA TYR A 19 -1.62 4.46 3.19
C TYR A 19 -0.57 4.85 2.14
N LYS A 20 0.09 3.84 1.56
CA LYS A 20 0.96 3.98 0.41
C LYS A 20 0.35 3.25 -0.77
N ARG A 21 0.57 3.78 -1.98
CA ARG A 21 0.25 3.15 -3.25
C ARG A 21 1.55 2.85 -3.98
N TYR A 22 1.65 1.66 -4.57
CA TYR A 22 2.80 1.19 -5.31
C TYR A 22 2.39 0.79 -6.73
N GLY A 23 3.10 1.34 -7.72
CA GLY A 23 2.86 1.12 -9.14
C GLY A 23 1.90 2.12 -9.76
N HIS A 24 1.75 1.99 -11.08
CA HIS A 24 1.10 3.00 -11.91
C HIS A 24 -0.12 2.46 -12.67
N ALA A 25 -0.22 1.14 -12.89
CA ALA A 25 -1.32 0.48 -13.60
C ALA A 25 -1.58 -0.94 -13.07
N GLY A 26 -2.62 -1.61 -13.60
CA GLY A 26 -2.91 -3.01 -13.31
C GLY A 26 -4.10 -3.25 -12.39
N ARG A 27 -4.27 -4.51 -11.95
CA ARG A 27 -5.35 -4.89 -11.04
C ARG A 27 -5.10 -4.27 -9.66
N PRO A 28 -6.06 -3.54 -9.07
CA PRO A 28 -5.91 -3.02 -7.71
C PRO A 28 -5.92 -4.15 -6.68
N VAL A 29 -4.98 -4.10 -5.76
CA VAL A 29 -4.80 -5.03 -4.65
C VAL A 29 -4.66 -4.21 -3.38
N VAL A 30 -5.39 -4.56 -2.32
CA VAL A 30 -5.32 -3.84 -1.03
C VAL A 30 -4.74 -4.78 0.01
N VAL A 31 -3.72 -4.31 0.73
CA VAL A 31 -3.12 -5.04 1.84
C VAL A 31 -3.41 -4.30 3.15
N PHE A 32 -3.96 -5.03 4.11
CA PHE A 32 -4.10 -4.55 5.48
C PHE A 32 -2.91 -5.04 6.32
N PRO A 33 -2.29 -4.17 7.15
CA PRO A 33 -1.22 -4.59 8.04
C PRO A 33 -1.73 -5.63 9.05
N THR A 34 -0.84 -6.49 9.50
CA THR A 34 -1.15 -7.47 10.55
C THR A 34 -1.14 -6.78 11.91
N SER A 35 -2.00 -7.24 12.83
CA SER A 35 -1.94 -6.91 14.27
C SER A 35 -1.71 -5.44 14.63
N GLN A 36 -2.73 -4.58 14.56
CA GLN A 36 -2.61 -3.13 14.88
C GLN A 36 -1.40 -2.44 14.21
N GLY A 37 -0.86 -3.03 13.13
CA GLY A 37 0.35 -2.58 12.49
C GLY A 37 0.19 -1.25 11.78
N ARG A 38 1.32 -0.65 11.41
CA ARG A 38 1.37 0.59 10.64
C ARG A 38 1.18 0.31 9.15
N PHE A 39 0.71 1.30 8.40
CA PHE A 39 0.42 1.18 6.96
C PHE A 39 1.61 0.73 6.11
N TYR A 40 2.85 0.96 6.57
CA TYR A 40 4.08 0.57 5.87
C TYR A 40 4.62 -0.80 6.32
N GLN A 41 3.95 -1.50 7.25
CA GLN A 41 4.46 -2.76 7.81
C GLN A 41 4.67 -3.84 6.73
N PHE A 42 3.79 -3.92 5.73
CA PHE A 42 3.94 -4.89 4.64
C PHE A 42 5.16 -4.60 3.75
N GLU A 43 5.53 -3.34 3.61
CA GLU A 43 6.77 -2.92 2.93
C GLU A 43 8.00 -3.29 3.77
N ASP A 44 8.00 -2.94 5.06
CA ASP A 44 9.09 -3.24 5.98
C ASP A 44 9.35 -4.75 6.12
N SER A 45 8.31 -5.57 6.02
CA SER A 45 8.42 -7.03 6.01
C SER A 45 8.88 -7.61 4.66
N GLY A 46 9.19 -6.77 3.67
CA GLY A 46 9.66 -7.17 2.34
C GLY A 46 8.56 -7.61 1.37
N GLY A 47 7.29 -7.51 1.75
CA GLY A 47 6.16 -7.97 0.94
C GLY A 47 6.01 -7.19 -0.37
N VAL A 48 6.22 -5.87 -0.34
CA VAL A 48 6.24 -5.02 -1.54
C VAL A 48 7.39 -5.43 -2.46
N GLY A 49 8.58 -5.66 -1.90
CA GLY A 49 9.75 -6.11 -2.66
C GLY A 49 9.54 -7.45 -3.36
N ALA A 50 8.89 -8.40 -2.68
CA ALA A 50 8.54 -9.70 -3.25
C ALA A 50 7.56 -9.61 -4.45
N LEU A 51 6.78 -8.53 -4.54
CA LEU A 51 5.82 -8.28 -5.62
C LEU A 51 6.33 -7.28 -6.66
N ALA A 52 7.58 -6.81 -6.56
CA ALA A 52 8.10 -5.69 -7.34
C ALA A 52 7.96 -5.88 -8.85
N GLU A 53 8.23 -7.09 -9.39
CA GLU A 53 8.09 -7.36 -10.83
C GLU A 53 6.65 -7.12 -11.33
N PHE A 54 5.64 -7.60 -10.59
CA PHE A 54 4.24 -7.42 -10.97
C PHE A 54 3.80 -5.96 -10.89
N ILE A 55 4.36 -5.21 -9.93
CA ILE A 55 4.07 -3.80 -9.73
C ILE A 55 4.73 -2.95 -10.83
N ASP A 56 6.01 -3.20 -11.11
CA ASP A 56 6.80 -2.46 -12.09
C ASP A 56 6.33 -2.73 -13.54
N THR A 57 5.86 -3.94 -13.83
CA THR A 57 5.25 -4.28 -15.14
C THR A 57 3.80 -3.83 -15.28
N GLY A 58 3.22 -3.20 -14.24
CA GLY A 58 1.85 -2.72 -14.26
C GLY A 58 0.79 -3.84 -14.30
N ARG A 59 1.14 -5.05 -13.85
CA ARG A 59 0.19 -6.17 -13.73
C ARG A 59 -0.71 -5.99 -12.51
N ILE A 60 -0.16 -5.47 -11.42
CA ILE A 60 -0.89 -5.10 -10.21
C ILE A 60 -0.53 -3.70 -9.76
N GLN A 61 -1.45 -3.10 -9.02
CA GLN A 61 -1.24 -1.87 -8.27
C GLN A 61 -1.61 -2.15 -6.81
N LEU A 62 -0.64 -1.95 -5.92
CA LEU A 62 -0.78 -2.22 -4.50
C LEU A 62 -1.15 -0.94 -3.74
#